data_AF-A0A2E1P8C3-F1
#
_entry.id   AF-A0A2E1P8C3-F1
#
_cell.length_a   1.000
_cell.length_b   1.000
_cell.length_c   1.000
_cell.angle_alpha   90.00
_cell.angle_beta   90.00
_cell.angle_gamma   90.00
#
_symmetry.space_group_name_H-M   'P 1'
#
loop_
_entity.id
_entity.type
_entity.pdbx_description
1 polymer ?
#
loop_
_entity_poly.entity_id
_entity_poly.type
_entity_poly.pdbx_seq_one_letter_code
_entity_poly.pdbx_strand_id
1 'polypeptide(L)'
;RVDSFHSWKGEASGGTIETMFSMGDLDLGKDIRDPFLLNPKGSYTNEQKKLSSDVSKISKEKDLNAWSGPFVMAGANTRVVRRSEALLTELQKSYGNNFTYQEHAFHTSWFKALLSTLGLGLLGLTLITPLRKIIRSFLRKPGEGPSLEVQENGWFECKYLVESEDGQKSLYRMFGKGDPGYKLTAQFASESALCLLNEKDKLPGGQEYGGVLTTASGIGETLIFRLRNSGIGFEKIW
;
A
#
# COMPACT_ATOMS: atom_id res chain seq x y z
N ARG A 1 -14.92 1.26 7.99
CA ARG A 1 -13.61 1.98 7.96
C ARG A 1 -12.49 0.99 8.13
N VAL A 2 -11.38 1.16 7.41
CA VAL A 2 -10.18 0.31 7.54
C VAL A 2 -8.94 1.18 7.66
N ASP A 3 -8.21 1.05 8.75
CA ASP A 3 -6.91 1.69 8.96
C ASP A 3 -5.84 0.60 8.98
N SER A 4 -4.79 0.77 8.17
CA SER A 4 -3.68 -0.18 8.11
C SER A 4 -2.41 0.39 8.72
N PHE A 5 -1.62 -0.46 9.37
CA PHE A 5 -0.43 -0.10 10.12
C PHE A 5 0.73 -0.97 9.67
N HIS A 6 1.72 -0.34 9.04
CA HIS A 6 2.80 -0.99 8.31
C HIS A 6 4.09 -0.95 9.10
N SER A 7 4.73 -2.10 9.27
CA SER A 7 6.07 -2.23 9.82
C SER A 7 6.89 -3.18 8.93
N TRP A 8 8.18 -2.89 8.81
CA TRP A 8 9.05 -3.69 7.97
C TRP A 8 10.51 -3.57 8.36
N LYS A 9 11.30 -4.51 7.87
CA LYS A 9 12.75 -4.44 7.79
C LYS A 9 13.15 -4.75 6.35
N GLY A 10 13.80 -3.79 5.71
CA GLY A 10 14.13 -3.88 4.31
C GLY A 10 14.52 -2.53 3.71
N GLU A 11 14.80 -2.54 2.42
CA GLU A 11 15.27 -1.40 1.66
C GLU A 11 14.47 -1.26 0.36
N ALA A 12 14.26 -0.03 -0.08
CA ALA A 12 13.59 0.21 -1.36
C ALA A 12 14.45 -0.28 -2.54
N SER A 13 13.80 -0.78 -3.59
CA SER A 13 14.48 -1.05 -4.86
C SER A 13 15.01 0.24 -5.48
N GLY A 14 16.09 0.16 -6.27
CA GLY A 14 16.57 1.30 -7.05
C GLY A 14 15.50 1.88 -7.98
N GLY A 15 14.58 1.06 -8.50
CA GLY A 15 13.44 1.51 -9.29
C GLY A 15 12.41 2.32 -8.49
N THR A 16 12.13 1.92 -7.25
CA THR A 16 11.25 2.68 -6.34
C THR A 16 11.84 4.03 -6.01
N ILE A 17 13.14 4.06 -5.66
CA ILE A 17 13.87 5.29 -5.37
C ILE A 17 13.85 6.21 -6.60
N GLU A 18 14.21 5.68 -7.76
CA GLU A 18 14.23 6.41 -9.02
C GLU A 18 12.85 7.00 -9.36
N THR A 19 11.78 6.23 -9.16
CA THR A 19 10.39 6.70 -9.35
C THR A 19 10.09 7.90 -8.46
N MET A 20 10.44 7.84 -7.16
CA MET A 20 10.22 8.96 -6.23
C MET A 20 10.97 10.22 -6.65
N PHE A 21 12.23 10.09 -7.07
CA PHE A 21 13.08 11.22 -7.43
C PHE A 21 12.75 11.83 -8.80
N SER A 22 12.20 11.04 -9.72
CA SER A 22 11.77 11.49 -11.05
C SER A 22 10.32 11.97 -11.08
N MET A 23 9.52 11.72 -10.04
CA MET A 23 8.11 12.10 -10.00
C MET A 23 7.87 13.60 -10.18
N GLY A 24 8.78 14.43 -9.68
CA GLY A 24 8.71 15.89 -9.86
C GLY A 24 9.27 16.39 -11.19
N ASP A 25 9.70 15.51 -12.09
CA ASP A 25 9.98 15.82 -13.51
C ASP A 25 8.75 15.52 -14.38
N LEU A 26 7.81 14.72 -13.87
CA LEU A 26 6.54 14.43 -14.53
C LEU A 26 5.59 15.61 -14.27
N ASP A 27 5.11 16.29 -15.32
CA ASP A 27 4.15 17.40 -15.24
C ASP A 27 2.73 16.89 -14.92
N LEU A 28 2.59 16.25 -13.74
CA LEU A 28 1.37 15.56 -13.30
C LEU A 28 0.36 16.52 -12.65
N GLY A 29 0.67 17.82 -12.59
CA GLY A 29 -0.23 18.85 -12.07
C GLY A 29 -0.66 18.63 -10.61
N LYS A 30 -1.85 19.15 -10.28
CA LYS A 30 -2.43 19.04 -8.93
C LYS A 30 -3.15 17.71 -8.72
N ASP A 31 -3.47 17.00 -9.79
CA ASP A 31 -4.33 15.81 -9.79
C ASP A 31 -3.67 14.64 -9.05
N ILE A 32 -2.33 14.57 -9.02
CA ILE A 32 -1.59 13.56 -8.23
C ILE A 32 -1.94 13.62 -6.73
N ARG A 33 -2.37 14.79 -6.24
CA ARG A 33 -2.79 14.98 -4.85
C ARG A 33 -4.24 14.57 -4.59
N ASP A 34 -5.03 14.22 -5.61
CA ASP A 34 -6.39 13.74 -5.40
C ASP A 34 -6.36 12.30 -4.85
N PRO A 35 -6.87 12.05 -3.63
CA PRO A 35 -6.93 10.70 -3.05
C PRO A 35 -7.84 9.74 -3.83
N PHE A 36 -8.68 10.25 -4.74
CA PHE A 36 -9.57 9.48 -5.60
C PHE A 36 -9.20 9.60 -7.10
N LEU A 37 -7.94 9.96 -7.42
CA LEU A 37 -7.47 10.14 -8.80
C LEU A 37 -7.82 8.99 -9.75
N LEU A 38 -7.77 7.75 -9.27
CA LEU A 38 -8.02 6.56 -10.09
C LEU A 38 -9.51 6.18 -10.18
N ASN A 39 -10.38 6.83 -9.41
CA ASN A 39 -11.78 6.46 -9.29
C ASN A 39 -12.65 7.11 -10.38
N PRO A 40 -13.71 6.43 -10.85
CA PRO A 40 -14.68 7.05 -11.75
C PRO A 40 -15.33 8.29 -11.12
N LYS A 41 -15.68 9.28 -11.94
CA LYS A 41 -16.40 10.46 -11.47
C LYS A 41 -17.74 10.04 -10.85
N GLY A 42 -18.02 10.54 -9.65
CA GLY A 42 -19.27 10.23 -8.92
C GLY A 42 -19.24 8.90 -8.16
N SER A 43 -18.14 8.15 -8.15
CA SER A 43 -18.05 6.87 -7.43
C SER A 43 -17.77 7.01 -5.93
N TYR A 44 -17.79 8.22 -5.37
CA TYR A 44 -17.47 8.48 -3.97
C TYR A 44 -18.21 9.72 -3.47
N THR A 45 -18.45 9.77 -2.15
CA THR A 45 -19.10 10.90 -1.49
C THR A 45 -18.09 11.95 -0.98
N ASN A 46 -18.57 13.16 -0.72
CA ASN A 46 -17.74 14.21 -0.10
C ASN A 46 -17.22 13.81 1.30
N GLU A 47 -18.00 13.02 2.03
CA GLU A 47 -17.59 12.48 3.33
C GLU A 47 -16.46 11.48 3.19
N GLN A 48 -16.56 10.52 2.27
CA GLN A 48 -15.47 9.59 1.97
C GLN A 48 -14.20 10.34 1.55
N LYS A 49 -14.33 11.41 0.76
CA LYS A 49 -13.19 12.28 0.39
C LYS A 49 -12.55 12.95 1.61
N LYS A 50 -13.36 13.51 2.52
CA LYS A 50 -12.87 14.15 3.76
C LYS A 50 -12.17 13.15 4.68
N LEU A 51 -12.68 11.92 4.78
CA LEU A 51 -12.13 10.84 5.60
C LEU A 51 -10.95 10.09 4.94
N SER A 52 -10.55 10.47 3.73
CA SER A 52 -9.48 9.83 2.96
C SER A 52 -8.28 10.74 2.72
N SER A 53 -8.10 11.75 3.57
CA SER A 53 -6.96 12.67 3.49
C SER A 53 -5.63 11.93 3.61
N ASP A 54 -4.68 12.25 2.74
CA ASP A 54 -3.29 11.72 2.81
C ASP A 54 -2.49 12.35 3.98
N VAL A 55 -3.07 13.30 4.72
CA VAL A 55 -2.44 13.95 5.87
C VAL A 55 -2.64 13.10 7.12
N SER A 56 -1.67 12.25 7.45
CA SER A 56 -1.60 11.56 8.74
C SER A 56 -0.86 12.39 9.78
N LYS A 57 -1.35 12.41 11.01
CA LYS A 57 -0.61 12.91 12.18
C LYS A 57 -0.01 11.74 12.94
N ILE A 58 0.90 12.03 13.86
CA ILE A 58 1.32 11.04 14.86
C ILE A 58 0.16 10.88 15.85
N SER A 59 -0.36 9.67 16.02
CA SER A 59 -1.39 9.36 17.01
C SER A 59 -1.10 8.07 17.76
N LYS A 60 -1.63 7.98 18.98
CA LYS A 60 -1.57 6.75 19.78
C LYS A 60 -2.75 5.86 19.40
N GLU A 61 -2.46 4.66 18.94
CA GLU A 61 -3.46 3.66 18.57
C GLU A 61 -3.69 2.71 19.73
N LYS A 62 -4.78 2.93 20.47
CA LYS A 62 -5.09 2.19 21.70
C LYS A 62 -5.27 0.71 21.44
N ASP A 63 -5.99 0.36 20.37
CA ASP A 63 -6.32 -1.03 19.99
C ASP A 63 -5.06 -1.84 19.61
N LEU A 64 -3.94 -1.17 19.30
CA LEU A 64 -2.67 -1.79 18.92
C LEU A 64 -1.56 -1.60 19.95
N ASN A 65 -1.82 -0.82 21.01
CA ASN A 65 -0.81 -0.34 21.95
C ASN A 65 0.45 0.22 21.24
N ALA A 66 0.24 1.04 20.22
CA ALA A 66 1.30 1.53 19.33
C ALA A 66 1.11 3.00 18.98
N TRP A 67 2.06 3.54 18.22
CA TRP A 67 1.99 4.87 17.63
C TRP A 67 1.95 4.76 16.12
N SER A 68 1.06 5.53 15.50
CA SER A 68 0.95 5.65 14.06
C SER A 68 1.65 6.93 13.58
N GLY A 69 2.00 6.97 12.31
CA GLY A 69 2.55 8.16 11.66
C GLY A 69 2.39 8.09 10.13
N PRO A 70 2.79 9.14 9.41
CA PRO A 70 2.76 9.15 7.95
C PRO A 70 3.54 7.97 7.34
N PHE A 71 2.94 7.32 6.34
CA PHE A 71 3.56 6.25 5.57
C PHE A 71 3.85 6.70 4.15
N VAL A 72 5.09 6.53 3.69
CA VAL A 72 5.55 7.04 2.39
C VAL A 72 4.76 6.46 1.20
N MET A 73 4.34 5.20 1.28
CA MET A 73 3.62 4.55 0.18
C MET A 73 2.10 4.79 0.20
N ALA A 74 1.56 5.39 1.27
CA ALA A 74 0.12 5.61 1.41
C ALA A 74 -0.47 6.40 0.23
N GLY A 75 0.30 7.37 -0.28
CA GLY A 75 -0.11 8.17 -1.45
C GLY A 75 -0.35 7.33 -2.69
N ALA A 76 0.41 6.26 -2.93
CA ALA A 76 0.19 5.37 -4.07
C ALA A 76 -0.87 4.30 -3.76
N ASN A 77 -0.69 3.60 -2.64
CA ASN A 77 -1.45 2.39 -2.31
C ASN A 77 -2.94 2.68 -2.10
N THR A 78 -3.26 3.74 -1.37
CA THR A 78 -4.66 4.05 -1.01
C THR A 78 -5.52 4.31 -2.25
N ARG A 79 -4.95 4.88 -3.31
CA ARG A 79 -5.64 5.11 -4.60
C ARG A 79 -5.98 3.79 -5.29
N VAL A 80 -5.10 2.79 -5.22
CA VAL A 80 -5.35 1.43 -5.75
C VAL A 80 -6.44 0.72 -4.94
N VAL A 81 -6.44 0.85 -3.61
CA VAL A 81 -7.49 0.27 -2.77
C VAL A 81 -8.85 0.91 -3.06
N ARG A 82 -8.92 2.24 -3.16
CA ARG A 82 -10.16 2.96 -3.50
C ARG A 82 -10.64 2.66 -4.92
N ARG A 83 -9.73 2.46 -5.87
CA ARG A 83 -10.07 1.98 -7.22
C ARG A 83 -10.64 0.56 -7.18
N SER A 84 -10.09 -0.30 -6.33
CA SER A 84 -10.61 -1.66 -6.13
C SER A 84 -12.06 -1.62 -5.65
N GLU A 85 -12.38 -0.76 -4.68
CA GLU A 85 -13.75 -0.57 -4.20
C GLU A 85 -14.71 -0.11 -5.30
N ALA A 86 -14.31 0.86 -6.12
CA ALA A 86 -15.13 1.33 -7.25
C ALA A 86 -15.41 0.22 -8.27
N LEU A 87 -14.38 -0.57 -8.64
CA LEU A 87 -14.53 -1.70 -9.56
C LEU A 87 -15.38 -2.83 -8.97
N LEU A 88 -15.21 -3.14 -7.69
CA LEU A 88 -15.99 -4.18 -7.02
C LEU A 88 -17.45 -3.77 -6.83
N THR A 89 -17.73 -2.47 -6.67
CA THR A 89 -19.10 -1.95 -6.65
C THR A 89 -19.84 -2.22 -7.97
N GLU A 90 -19.17 -2.03 -9.11
CA GLU A 90 -19.72 -2.37 -10.44
C GLU A 90 -20.06 -3.87 -10.56
N LEU A 91 -19.32 -4.72 -9.85
CA LEU A 91 -19.55 -6.17 -9.76
C LEU A 91 -20.50 -6.60 -8.62
N GLN A 92 -21.16 -5.65 -7.96
CA GLN A 92 -22.03 -5.89 -6.79
C GLN A 92 -21.33 -6.63 -5.63
N LYS A 93 -20.03 -6.37 -5.45
CA LYS A 93 -19.14 -6.98 -4.44
C LYS A 93 -18.42 -5.91 -3.61
N SER A 94 -19.05 -4.75 -3.42
CA SER A 94 -18.53 -3.61 -2.65
C SER A 94 -18.11 -4.03 -1.23
N TYR A 95 -17.06 -3.40 -0.69
CA TYR A 95 -16.64 -3.51 0.71
C TYR A 95 -17.59 -2.78 1.68
N GLY A 96 -18.56 -2.04 1.17
CA GLY A 96 -19.58 -1.31 1.91
C GLY A 96 -19.76 0.12 1.41
N ASN A 97 -20.99 0.64 1.44
CA ASN A 97 -21.34 1.95 0.89
C ASN A 97 -20.54 3.11 1.51
N ASN A 98 -20.15 2.97 2.78
CA ASN A 98 -19.38 3.97 3.53
C ASN A 98 -17.89 3.59 3.68
N PHE A 99 -17.38 2.73 2.78
CA PHE A 99 -16.00 2.27 2.85
C PHE A 99 -15.01 3.44 2.79
N THR A 100 -14.03 3.39 3.69
CA THR A 100 -12.92 4.35 3.81
C THR A 100 -11.67 3.59 4.19
N TYR A 101 -10.53 4.00 3.64
CA TYR A 101 -9.24 3.34 3.81
C TYR A 101 -8.11 4.35 4.03
N GLN A 102 -7.28 4.10 5.05
CA GLN A 102 -6.07 4.84 5.34
C GLN A 102 -4.89 3.91 5.65
N GLU A 103 -3.67 4.39 5.41
CA GLU A 103 -2.43 3.69 5.74
C GLU A 103 -1.53 4.54 6.62
N HIS A 104 -0.94 3.89 7.61
CA HIS A 104 -0.05 4.49 8.59
C HIS A 104 1.20 3.65 8.79
N ALA A 105 2.31 4.29 9.13
CA ALA A 105 3.48 3.60 9.63
C ALA A 105 3.24 3.18 11.08
N PHE A 106 3.63 1.96 11.44
CA PHE A 106 3.54 1.43 12.80
C PHE A 106 4.84 1.68 13.57
N HIS A 107 4.73 2.22 14.78
CA HIS A 107 5.86 2.49 15.65
C HIS A 107 5.60 2.04 17.09
N THR A 108 6.61 1.44 17.71
CA THR A 108 6.50 0.95 19.10
C THR A 108 6.53 2.08 20.14
N SER A 109 6.91 3.30 19.76
CA SER A 109 6.95 4.46 20.65
C SER A 109 6.76 5.77 19.89
N TRP A 110 6.27 6.80 20.59
CA TRP A 110 6.09 8.14 20.05
C TRP A 110 7.37 8.71 19.47
N PHE A 111 8.50 8.52 20.16
CA PHE A 111 9.79 9.05 19.70
C PHE A 111 10.23 8.44 18.36
N LYS A 112 10.00 7.15 18.14
CA LYS A 112 10.25 6.51 16.84
C LYS A 112 9.33 7.07 15.75
N ALA A 113 8.05 7.29 16.06
CA ALA A 113 7.10 7.91 15.14
C ALA A 113 7.53 9.35 14.77
N LEU A 114 8.03 10.12 15.74
CA LEU A 114 8.55 11.47 15.52
C LEU A 114 9.76 11.44 14.59
N LEU A 115 10.77 10.61 14.88
CA LEU A 115 11.96 10.50 14.03
C LEU A 115 11.60 10.06 12.60
N SER A 116 10.72 9.08 12.44
CA SER A 116 10.24 8.65 11.12
C SER A 116 9.52 9.77 10.37
N THR A 117 8.67 10.53 11.07
CA THR A 117 7.93 11.65 10.48
C THR A 117 8.87 12.78 10.05
N LEU A 118 9.86 13.13 10.87
CA LEU A 118 10.89 14.12 10.52
C LEU A 118 11.73 13.65 9.33
N GLY A 119 12.13 12.37 9.29
CA GLY A 119 12.83 11.79 8.16
C GLY A 119 12.03 11.86 6.87
N LEU A 120 10.74 11.57 6.91
CA LEU A 120 9.85 11.70 5.75
C LEU A 120 9.68 13.16 5.32
N GLY A 121 9.60 14.09 6.27
CA GLY A 121 9.59 15.52 5.99
C GLY A 121 10.86 16.00 5.28
N LEU A 122 12.03 15.55 5.74
CA LEU A 122 13.32 15.84 5.12
C LEU A 122 13.42 15.24 3.71
N LEU A 123 12.91 14.01 3.51
CA LEU A 123 12.81 13.41 2.18
C LEU A 123 11.90 14.25 1.27
N GLY A 124 10.73 14.68 1.75
CA GLY A 124 9.84 15.57 1.01
C GLY A 124 10.52 16.89 0.60
N LEU A 125 11.23 17.53 1.54
CA LEU A 125 12.02 18.74 1.26
C LEU A 125 13.12 18.48 0.23
N THR A 126 13.79 17.33 0.31
CA THR A 126 14.80 16.92 -0.68
C THR A 126 14.19 16.82 -2.08
N LEU A 127 13.03 16.17 -2.21
CA LEU A 127 12.37 15.91 -3.49
C LEU A 127 11.87 17.19 -4.19
N ILE A 128 11.50 18.23 -3.44
CA ILE A 128 11.02 19.51 -3.99
C ILE A 128 12.14 20.52 -4.25
N THR A 129 13.35 20.27 -3.77
CA THR A 129 14.50 21.18 -3.94
C THR A 129 15.48 20.64 -4.99
N PRO A 130 16.36 21.49 -5.55
CA PRO A 130 17.41 21.03 -6.47
C PRO A 130 18.36 19.98 -5.86
N LEU A 131 18.37 19.83 -4.52
CA LEU A 131 19.15 18.83 -3.80
C LEU A 131 18.82 17.40 -4.26
N ARG A 132 17.61 17.15 -4.76
CA ARG A 132 17.24 15.86 -5.36
C ARG A 132 18.22 15.39 -6.43
N LYS A 133 18.76 16.30 -7.26
CA LYS A 133 19.68 15.94 -8.36
C LYS A 133 21.01 15.44 -7.84
N ILE A 134 21.50 16.05 -6.75
CA ILE A 134 22.75 15.67 -6.10
C ILE A 134 22.57 14.36 -5.34
N ILE A 135 21.51 14.25 -4.54
CA ILE A 135 21.28 13.03 -3.74
C ILE A 135 20.99 11.83 -4.65
N ARG A 136 20.20 12.01 -5.71
CA ARG A 136 19.86 10.94 -6.68
C ARG A 136 21.10 10.23 -7.24
N SER A 137 22.21 10.93 -7.50
CA SER A 137 23.42 10.29 -8.05
C SER A 137 24.14 9.35 -7.08
N PHE A 138 23.86 9.45 -5.78
CA PHE A 138 24.45 8.59 -4.74
C PHE A 138 23.52 7.45 -4.32
N LEU A 139 22.28 7.42 -4.81
CA LEU A 139 21.33 6.36 -4.49
C LEU A 139 21.51 5.16 -5.43
N ARG A 140 20.99 4.01 -4.99
CA ARG A 140 20.94 2.79 -5.81
C ARG A 140 20.23 3.05 -7.13
N LYS A 141 20.84 2.58 -8.22
CA LYS A 141 20.30 2.72 -9.57
C LYS A 141 19.26 1.64 -9.87
N PRO A 142 18.34 1.87 -10.82
CA PRO A 142 17.52 0.79 -11.35
C PRO A 142 18.37 -0.40 -11.82
N GLY A 143 18.01 -1.60 -11.40
CA GLY A 143 18.80 -2.82 -11.60
C GLY A 143 19.73 -3.18 -10.43
N GLU A 144 19.99 -2.25 -9.51
CA GLU A 144 20.71 -2.51 -8.25
C GLU A 144 19.70 -2.83 -7.14
N GLY A 145 19.59 -4.12 -6.81
CA GLY A 145 18.81 -4.59 -5.66
C GLY A 145 19.60 -4.54 -4.35
N PRO A 146 18.93 -4.64 -3.19
CA PRO A 146 19.60 -4.91 -1.92
C PRO A 146 20.45 -6.18 -1.98
N SER A 147 21.45 -6.30 -1.10
CA SER A 147 22.25 -7.53 -1.00
C SER A 147 21.36 -8.74 -0.69
N LEU A 148 21.79 -9.95 -1.08
CA LEU A 148 21.06 -11.17 -0.75
C LEU A 148 20.82 -11.30 0.76
N GLU A 149 21.78 -10.88 1.57
CA GLU A 149 21.64 -10.87 3.03
C GLU A 149 20.48 -9.96 3.50
N VAL A 150 20.38 -8.74 2.96
CA VAL A 150 19.25 -7.85 3.27
C VAL A 150 17.93 -8.46 2.79
N GLN A 151 17.94 -9.07 1.60
CA GLN A 151 16.76 -9.73 1.03
C GLN A 151 16.26 -10.89 1.90
N GLU A 152 17.15 -11.74 2.41
CA GLU A 152 16.78 -12.91 3.22
C GLU A 152 16.41 -12.56 4.67
N ASN A 153 17.03 -11.51 5.23
CA ASN A 153 16.82 -11.08 6.62
C ASN A 153 15.75 -10.01 6.80
N GLY A 154 15.13 -9.58 5.69
CA GLY A 154 14.00 -8.66 5.70
C GLY A 154 12.69 -9.32 6.12
N TRP A 155 11.68 -8.50 6.39
CA TRP A 155 10.32 -8.92 6.67
C TRP A 155 9.36 -7.74 6.55
N PHE A 156 8.06 -8.03 6.45
CA PHE A 156 6.99 -7.04 6.62
C PHE A 156 5.86 -7.58 7.48
N GLU A 157 5.14 -6.66 8.12
CA GLU A 157 3.90 -6.91 8.83
C GLU A 157 2.98 -5.71 8.63
N CYS A 158 1.76 -6.01 8.16
CA CYS A 158 0.65 -5.08 8.04
C CYS A 158 -0.46 -5.52 8.96
N LYS A 159 -0.91 -4.63 9.84
CA LYS A 159 -2.10 -4.81 10.69
C LYS A 159 -3.24 -3.98 10.13
N TYR A 160 -4.43 -4.54 10.04
CA TYR A 160 -5.62 -3.88 9.51
C TYR A 160 -6.67 -3.83 10.61
N LEU A 161 -6.88 -2.64 11.18
CA LEU A 161 -7.98 -2.37 12.09
C LEU A 161 -9.22 -2.06 11.25
N VAL A 162 -10.23 -2.90 11.38
CA VAL A 162 -11.48 -2.81 10.62
C VAL A 162 -12.59 -2.45 11.59
N GLU A 163 -13.37 -1.43 11.24
CA GLU A 163 -14.60 -1.05 11.91
C GLU A 163 -15.77 -1.17 10.92
N SER A 164 -16.72 -2.06 11.20
CA SER A 164 -17.93 -2.25 10.40
C SER A 164 -18.99 -1.19 10.69
N GLU A 165 -20.04 -1.14 9.88
CA GLU A 165 -21.11 -0.12 9.99
C GLU A 165 -21.90 -0.21 11.31
N ASP A 166 -21.94 -1.38 11.93
CA ASP A 166 -22.53 -1.60 13.26
C ASP A 166 -21.58 -1.27 14.43
N GLY A 167 -20.39 -0.75 14.13
CA GLY A 167 -19.38 -0.34 15.12
C GLY A 167 -18.54 -1.48 15.68
N GLN A 168 -18.71 -2.73 15.20
CA GLN A 168 -17.82 -3.81 15.60
C GLN A 168 -16.42 -3.59 15.06
N LYS A 169 -15.43 -3.87 15.91
CA LYS A 169 -14.03 -3.81 15.53
C LYS A 169 -13.46 -5.20 15.36
N SER A 170 -12.57 -5.35 14.39
CA SER A 170 -11.74 -6.55 14.22
C SER A 170 -10.34 -6.16 13.79
N LEU A 171 -9.37 -7.00 14.12
CA LEU A 171 -7.98 -6.81 13.75
C LEU A 171 -7.49 -7.98 12.90
N TYR A 172 -6.98 -7.66 11.71
CA TYR A 172 -6.37 -8.62 10.80
C TYR A 172 -4.89 -8.34 10.64
N ARG A 173 -4.14 -9.36 10.22
CA ARG A 173 -2.70 -9.26 10.01
C ARG A 173 -2.28 -9.97 8.73
N MET A 174 -1.41 -9.33 7.97
CA MET A 174 -0.69 -9.89 6.83
C MET A 174 0.82 -9.76 7.09
N PHE A 175 1.58 -10.82 6.89
CA PHE A 175 3.02 -10.81 7.19
C PHE A 175 3.80 -11.80 6.32
N GLY A 176 5.10 -11.56 6.17
CA GLY A 176 5.97 -12.47 5.42
C GLY A 176 7.45 -12.21 5.64
N LYS A 177 8.26 -13.24 5.37
CA LYS A 177 9.72 -13.19 5.45
C LYS A 177 10.31 -12.80 4.10
N GLY A 178 11.25 -11.87 4.14
CA GLY A 178 11.92 -11.32 2.97
C GLY A 178 11.81 -9.80 2.94
N ASP A 179 12.77 -9.16 2.29
CA ASP A 179 12.73 -7.72 2.05
C ASP A 179 11.47 -7.34 1.23
N PRO A 180 10.63 -6.39 1.71
CA PRO A 180 9.43 -5.96 1.00
C PRO A 180 9.73 -5.16 -0.27
N GLY A 181 10.85 -4.43 -0.32
CA GLY A 181 11.16 -3.54 -1.44
C GLY A 181 11.63 -4.26 -2.70
N TYR A 182 12.10 -5.50 -2.58
CA TYR A 182 12.65 -6.27 -3.69
C TYR A 182 12.14 -7.71 -3.73
N LYS A 183 12.54 -8.55 -2.77
CA LYS A 183 12.27 -10.00 -2.80
C LYS A 183 10.78 -10.30 -2.80
N LEU A 184 10.03 -9.72 -1.86
CA LEU A 184 8.59 -9.94 -1.76
C LEU A 184 7.82 -9.24 -2.88
N THR A 185 8.30 -8.10 -3.37
CA THR A 185 7.72 -7.44 -4.55
C THR A 185 7.82 -8.36 -5.77
N ALA A 186 8.98 -8.99 -6.00
CA ALA A 186 9.15 -9.97 -7.08
C ALA A 186 8.25 -11.21 -6.90
N GLN A 187 8.11 -11.69 -5.65
CA GLN A 187 7.18 -12.77 -5.33
C GLN A 187 5.73 -12.39 -5.66
N PHE A 188 5.26 -11.22 -5.21
CA PHE A 188 3.87 -10.80 -5.42
C PHE A 188 3.56 -10.60 -6.92
N ALA A 189 4.50 -10.03 -7.67
CA ALA A 189 4.38 -9.89 -9.11
C ALA A 189 4.33 -11.27 -9.82
N SER A 190 5.20 -12.19 -9.41
CA SER A 190 5.27 -13.54 -9.99
C SER A 190 4.01 -14.34 -9.70
N GLU A 191 3.53 -14.35 -8.46
CA GLU A 191 2.29 -15.06 -8.09
C GLU A 191 1.06 -14.46 -8.76
N SER A 192 1.04 -13.13 -8.97
CA SER A 192 -0.01 -12.46 -9.75
C SER A 192 0.01 -12.94 -11.21
N ALA A 193 1.18 -12.99 -11.84
CA ALA A 193 1.33 -13.49 -13.21
C ALA A 193 0.91 -14.97 -13.34
N LEU A 194 1.28 -15.80 -12.36
CA LEU A 194 0.88 -17.21 -12.34
C LEU A 194 -0.64 -17.40 -12.19
N CYS A 195 -1.33 -16.55 -11.41
CA CYS A 195 -2.80 -16.55 -11.38
C CYS A 195 -3.38 -16.30 -12.78
N LEU A 196 -2.89 -15.26 -13.47
CA LEU A 196 -3.41 -14.83 -14.77
C LEU A 196 -3.16 -15.88 -15.87
N LEU A 197 -2.05 -16.61 -15.80
CA LEU A 197 -1.69 -17.63 -16.79
C LEU A 197 -2.44 -18.94 -16.55
N ASN A 198 -2.52 -19.40 -15.30
CA ASN A 198 -2.88 -20.78 -14.99
C ASN A 198 -4.28 -20.94 -14.37
N GLU A 199 -4.91 -19.85 -13.91
CA GLU A 199 -6.14 -19.93 -13.10
C GLU A 199 -7.25 -19.02 -13.63
N LYS A 200 -7.30 -18.84 -14.96
CA LYS A 200 -8.25 -17.95 -15.66
C LYS A 200 -9.71 -18.15 -15.25
N ASP A 201 -10.14 -19.41 -15.11
CA ASP A 201 -11.52 -19.75 -14.77
C ASP A 201 -11.90 -19.40 -13.32
N LYS A 202 -10.92 -19.08 -12.48
CA LYS A 202 -11.12 -18.64 -11.09
C LYS A 202 -11.05 -17.13 -10.92
N LEU A 203 -10.71 -16.38 -11.97
CA LEU A 203 -10.56 -14.93 -11.89
C LEU A 203 -11.94 -14.25 -11.76
N PRO A 204 -12.06 -13.16 -10.97
CA PRO A 204 -13.32 -12.43 -10.85
C PRO A 204 -13.81 -11.89 -12.20
N GLY A 205 -15.13 -11.88 -12.39
CA GLY A 205 -15.78 -11.31 -13.59
C GLY A 205 -15.83 -12.24 -14.81
N GLY A 206 -15.07 -13.35 -14.82
CA GLY A 206 -15.06 -14.31 -15.92
C GLY A 206 -14.16 -13.91 -17.09
N GLN A 207 -14.10 -14.74 -18.14
CA GLN A 207 -13.11 -14.62 -19.23
C GLN A 207 -13.26 -13.33 -20.08
N GLU A 208 -14.48 -12.77 -20.14
CA GLU A 208 -14.76 -11.52 -20.88
C GLU A 208 -14.49 -10.26 -20.04
N TYR A 209 -14.20 -10.39 -18.74
CA TYR A 209 -13.92 -9.26 -17.88
C TYR A 209 -12.45 -8.85 -17.98
N GLY A 210 -12.20 -7.60 -18.34
CA GLY A 210 -10.85 -7.10 -18.61
C GLY A 210 -10.72 -5.59 -18.53
N GLY A 211 -9.53 -5.09 -18.85
CA GLY A 211 -9.17 -3.67 -18.79
C GLY A 211 -8.08 -3.38 -17.76
N VAL A 212 -8.03 -2.13 -17.28
CA VAL A 212 -7.07 -1.72 -16.23
C VAL A 212 -7.68 -1.99 -14.86
N LEU A 213 -7.44 -3.20 -14.36
CA LEU A 213 -7.97 -3.72 -13.10
C LEU A 213 -6.93 -3.64 -11.97
N THR A 214 -7.39 -3.87 -10.74
CA THR A 214 -6.54 -4.03 -9.55
C THR A 214 -6.38 -5.51 -9.21
N THR A 215 -5.41 -5.88 -8.38
CA THR A 215 -5.27 -7.27 -7.92
C THR A 215 -6.53 -7.78 -7.23
N ALA A 216 -7.21 -6.95 -6.44
CA ALA A 216 -8.46 -7.31 -5.78
C ALA A 216 -9.63 -7.55 -6.75
N SER A 217 -9.76 -6.73 -7.80
CA SER A 217 -10.87 -6.81 -8.76
C SER A 217 -10.61 -7.75 -9.94
N GLY A 218 -9.35 -7.98 -10.32
CA GLY A 218 -8.97 -8.79 -11.47
C GLY A 218 -8.36 -10.16 -11.14
N ILE A 219 -7.89 -10.37 -9.90
CA ILE A 219 -7.31 -11.66 -9.47
C ILE A 219 -8.05 -12.22 -8.24
N GLY A 220 -8.36 -11.35 -7.28
CA GLY A 220 -9.16 -11.68 -6.10
C GLY A 220 -8.54 -12.76 -5.22
N GLU A 221 -9.40 -13.64 -4.69
CA GLU A 221 -9.03 -14.69 -3.74
C GLU A 221 -7.98 -15.67 -4.27
N THR A 222 -7.91 -15.89 -5.59
CA THR A 222 -6.87 -16.75 -6.20
C THR A 222 -5.47 -16.30 -5.80
N LEU A 223 -5.21 -14.98 -5.79
CA LEU A 223 -3.92 -14.45 -5.35
C LEU A 223 -3.66 -14.72 -3.87
N ILE A 224 -4.67 -14.59 -3.01
CA ILE A 224 -4.54 -14.85 -1.57
C ILE A 224 -4.15 -16.30 -1.32
N PHE A 225 -4.78 -17.26 -2.01
CA PHE A 225 -4.43 -18.68 -1.88
C PHE A 225 -2.99 -18.96 -2.33
N ARG A 226 -2.55 -18.38 -3.46
CA ARG A 226 -1.17 -18.55 -3.93
C ARG A 226 -0.16 -17.94 -2.97
N LEU A 227 -0.40 -16.73 -2.49
CA LEU A 227 0.48 -16.05 -1.53
C LEU A 227 0.59 -16.82 -0.22
N ARG A 228 -0.51 -17.42 0.28
CA ARG A 228 -0.46 -18.33 1.43
C ARG A 228 0.47 -19.51 1.17
N ASN A 229 0.30 -20.17 0.02
CA ASN A 229 1.12 -21.32 -0.36
C ASN A 229 2.60 -20.94 -0.57
N SER A 230 2.89 -19.68 -0.90
CA SER A 230 4.24 -19.16 -1.06
C SER A 230 4.83 -18.55 0.23
N GLY A 231 4.16 -18.71 1.38
CA GLY A 231 4.69 -18.34 2.70
C GLY A 231 4.25 -16.98 3.26
N ILE A 232 3.21 -16.37 2.69
CA ILE A 232 2.61 -15.13 3.23
C ILE A 232 1.48 -15.50 4.19
N GLY A 233 1.59 -15.02 5.43
CA GLY A 233 0.58 -15.20 6.47
C GLY A 233 -0.57 -14.22 6.31
N PHE A 234 -1.80 -14.71 6.51
CA PHE A 234 -3.01 -13.91 6.63
C PHE A 234 -3.84 -14.47 7.79
N GLU A 235 -4.12 -13.67 8.81
CA GLU A 235 -4.85 -14.13 10.00
C GLU A 235 -5.76 -13.04 10.58
N LYS A 236 -6.84 -13.47 11.23
CA LYS A 236 -7.65 -12.64 12.11
C LYS A 236 -7.10 -12.78 13.53
N ILE A 237 -6.81 -11.66 14.18
CA ILE A 237 -6.31 -11.62 15.56
C ILE A 237 -7.50 -11.61 16.54
N TRP A 238 -8.49 -10.75 16.31
CA TRP A 238 -9.75 -10.67 17.08
C TRP A 238 -10.86 -10.01 16.27
#